data_AF-J2ZY53-F1
#
_entry.id   AF-J2ZY53-F1
#
_cell.length_a   1.000
_cell.length_b   1.000
_cell.length_c   1.000
_cell.angle_alpha   90.00
_cell.angle_beta   90.00
_cell.angle_gamma   90.00
#
_symmetry.space_group_name_H-M   'P 1'
#
loop_
_entity.id
_entity.type
_entity.pdbx_description
1 polymer ?
#
loop_
_entity_poly.entity_id
_entity_poly.type
_entity_poly.pdbx_seq_one_letter_code
_entity_poly.pdbx_strand_id
1 'polypeptide(L)'
;MSDTLSSTTNGQDWGTQTYDNVRVDIIPQADDHYDVVVTHPDGERSRHAVERVVINSASVLFDSHIWFVDANLDVGVPIGEPGDTLWVWP
;
A
#
# COMPACT_ATOMS: atom_id res chain seq x y z
N MET A 1 -14.73 -16.08 -17.23
CA MET A 1 -14.75 -14.64 -17.53
C MET A 1 -13.50 -14.10 -16.88
N SER A 2 -12.49 -13.77 -17.68
CA SER A 2 -11.22 -13.22 -17.18
C SER A 2 -11.31 -11.71 -17.42
N ASP A 3 -11.53 -10.95 -16.35
CA ASP A 3 -11.57 -9.50 -16.44
C ASP A 3 -10.15 -8.95 -16.48
N THR A 4 -9.79 -8.44 -17.66
CA THR A 4 -8.54 -7.73 -17.93
C THR A 4 -8.63 -6.34 -17.30
N LEU A 5 -7.90 -6.11 -16.20
CA LEU A 5 -7.76 -4.78 -15.61
C LEU A 5 -6.93 -3.90 -16.54
N SER A 6 -7.58 -2.88 -17.12
CA SER A 6 -6.92 -1.88 -17.97
C SER A 6 -6.40 -0.73 -17.11
N SER A 7 -5.07 -0.61 -17.01
CA SER A 7 -4.41 0.61 -16.53
C SER A 7 -4.39 1.64 -17.66
N THR A 8 -4.94 2.84 -17.43
CA THR A 8 -4.81 3.97 -18.36
C THR A 8 -3.91 5.02 -17.71
N THR A 9 -2.74 5.26 -18.28
CA THR A 9 -1.80 6.29 -17.82
C THR A 9 -1.78 7.45 -18.80
N ASN A 10 -2.07 8.67 -18.34
CA ASN A 10 -1.84 9.90 -19.10
C ASN A 10 -1.33 11.01 -18.16
N GLY A 11 -0.08 11.44 -18.35
CA GLY A 11 0.45 12.73 -17.87
C GLY A 11 0.94 12.77 -16.41
N GLN A 12 2.13 12.21 -16.14
CA GLN A 12 2.99 12.32 -14.94
C GLN A 12 2.30 12.70 -13.60
N ASP A 13 1.16 12.07 -13.35
CA ASP A 13 0.59 11.74 -12.07
C ASP A 13 0.64 10.22 -12.11
N TRP A 14 1.60 9.60 -11.42
CA TRP A 14 1.89 8.18 -11.64
C TRP A 14 0.70 7.30 -11.21
N GLY A 15 -0.27 7.87 -10.51
CA GLY A 15 -1.51 7.21 -10.11
C GLY A 15 -1.30 6.39 -8.85
N THR A 16 -2.42 5.96 -8.27
CA THR A 16 -2.45 5.09 -7.11
C THR A 16 -2.79 3.68 -7.59
N GLN A 17 -1.95 2.71 -7.24
CA GLN A 17 -2.29 1.30 -7.34
C GLN A 17 -3.15 0.93 -6.12
N THR A 18 -4.36 0.46 -6.39
CA THR A 18 -5.28 0.01 -5.34
C THR A 18 -5.29 -1.51 -5.21
N TYR A 19 -5.38 -1.98 -3.98
CA TYR A 19 -5.49 -3.37 -3.61
C TYR A 19 -6.69 -3.54 -2.70
N ASP A 20 -7.60 -4.46 -3.03
CA ASP A 20 -8.80 -4.66 -2.23
C ASP A 20 -8.71 -5.97 -1.45
N ASN A 21 -9.23 -5.97 -0.23
CA ASN A 21 -9.32 -7.17 0.62
C ASN A 21 -7.97 -7.89 0.80
N VAL A 22 -6.93 -7.14 1.16
CA VAL A 22 -5.56 -7.62 1.30
C VAL A 22 -5.07 -7.62 2.75
N ARG A 23 -4.06 -8.45 3.02
CA ARG A 23 -3.26 -8.35 4.24
C ARG A 23 -2.11 -7.37 4.00
N VAL A 24 -1.84 -6.52 4.98
CA VAL A 24 -0.77 -5.51 4.93
C VAL A 24 0.20 -5.68 6.09
N ASP A 25 1.49 -5.68 5.76
CA ASP A 25 2.60 -5.58 6.70
C ASP A 25 3.36 -4.26 6.41
N ILE A 26 3.56 -3.43 7.43
CA ILE A 26 4.24 -2.12 7.35
C ILE A 26 5.50 -2.18 8.21
N ILE A 27 6.66 -2.12 7.57
CA ILE A 27 7.96 -2.39 8.17
C ILE A 27 8.81 -1.11 8.11
N PRO A 28 9.05 -0.42 9.24
CA PRO A 28 9.95 0.73 9.27
C PRO A 28 11.37 0.33 8.86
N GLN A 29 12.00 1.12 7.99
CA GLN A 29 13.36 0.92 7.50
C GLN A 29 14.30 2.06 7.92
N ALA A 30 13.79 3.29 7.93
CA ALA A 30 14.47 4.49 8.41
C ALA A 30 13.44 5.52 8.90
N ASP A 31 13.91 6.67 9.39
CA ASP A 31 13.03 7.79 9.74
C ASP A 31 12.18 8.16 8.53
N ASP A 32 10.86 8.13 8.73
CA ASP A 32 9.86 8.37 7.69
C ASP A 32 9.97 7.46 6.46
N HIS A 33 10.61 6.28 6.53
CA HIS A 33 10.71 5.34 5.40
C HIS A 33 10.20 3.94 5.75
N TYR A 34 9.25 3.42 4.98
CA TYR A 34 8.57 2.15 5.26
C TYR A 34 8.55 1.22 4.05
N ASP A 35 8.87 -0.05 4.30
CA ASP A 35 8.57 -1.16 3.40
C ASP A 35 7.13 -1.64 3.66
N VAL A 36 6.29 -1.61 2.65
CA VAL A 36 4.92 -2.11 2.69
C VAL A 36 4.85 -3.41 1.89
N VAL A 37 4.39 -4.48 2.54
CA VAL A 37 4.13 -5.76 1.89
C VAL A 37 2.62 -5.99 1.85
N VAL A 38 2.08 -6.02 0.64
CA VAL A 38 0.68 -6.34 0.37
C VAL A 38 0.60 -7.81 -0.02
N THR A 39 -0.20 -8.59 0.72
CA THR A 39 -0.45 -10.00 0.43
C THR A 39 -1.89 -10.19 -0.03
N HIS A 40 -2.07 -10.66 -1.26
CA HIS A 40 -3.36 -10.97 -1.86
C HIS A 40 -3.99 -12.24 -1.24
N PRO A 41 -5.31 -12.45 -1.38
CA PRO A 41 -5.98 -13.65 -0.88
C PRO A 41 -5.43 -14.98 -1.44
N ASP A 42 -4.86 -14.95 -2.64
CA ASP A 42 -4.21 -16.11 -3.27
C ASP A 42 -2.76 -16.35 -2.77
N GLY A 43 -2.25 -15.46 -1.92
CA GLY A 43 -0.91 -15.50 -1.36
C GLY A 43 0.16 -14.78 -2.18
N GLU A 44 -0.18 -14.20 -3.33
CA GLU A 44 0.74 -13.34 -4.08
C GLU A 44 1.13 -12.11 -3.24
N ARG A 45 2.38 -11.65 -3.41
CA ARG A 45 2.92 -10.52 -2.64
C ARG A 45 3.45 -9.43 -3.55
N SER A 46 3.00 -8.21 -3.27
CA SER A 46 3.57 -6.97 -3.79
C SER A 46 4.34 -6.25 -2.69
N ARG A 47 5.45 -5.59 -3.05
CA ARG A 47 6.29 -4.84 -2.11
C ARG A 47 6.50 -3.42 -2.62
N HIS A 48 6.36 -2.45 -1.72
CA HIS A 48 6.45 -1.03 -2.01
C HIS A 48 7.26 -0.31 -0.95
N ALA A 49 7.96 0.75 -1.35
CA ALA A 49 8.61 1.68 -0.43
C ALA A 49 7.81 2.98 -0.41
N VAL A 50 7.45 3.45 0.78
CA VAL A 50 6.65 4.67 0.99
C VAL A 50 7.29 5.52 2.09
N GLU A 51 7.04 6.82 2.07
CA GLU A 51 7.61 7.73 3.08
C GLU A 51 6.56 8.17 4.12
N ARG A 52 5.29 7.87 3.87
CA ARG A 52 4.18 8.22 4.78
C ARG A 52 3.16 7.11 4.81
N VAL A 53 2.55 6.92 5.97
CA VAL A 53 1.37 6.05 6.11
C VAL A 53 0.21 6.85 6.65
N VAL A 54 -0.95 6.69 6.01
CA VAL A 54 -2.24 7.19 6.44
C VAL A 54 -3.19 6.02 6.63
N ILE A 55 -3.73 5.88 7.83
CA ILE A 55 -4.79 4.92 8.14
C ILE A 55 -6.08 5.72 8.37
N ASN A 56 -7.11 5.43 7.57
CA ASN A 56 -8.32 6.22 7.46
C ASN A 56 -7.99 7.68 7.09
N SER A 57 -7.93 8.56 8.09
CA SER A 57 -7.64 10.00 7.96
C SER A 57 -6.45 10.45 8.79
N ALA A 58 -5.77 9.54 9.50
CA ALA A 58 -4.66 9.87 10.39
C ALA A 58 -3.33 9.48 9.75
N SER A 59 -2.45 10.46 9.60
CA SER A 59 -1.03 10.17 9.34
C SER A 59 -0.41 9.60 10.61
N VAL A 60 0.28 8.48 10.44
CA VAL A 60 0.82 7.67 11.53
C VAL A 60 2.31 7.42 11.28
N LEU A 61 3.08 7.47 12.36
CA LEU A 61 4.49 7.16 12.38
C LEU A 61 4.69 5.88 13.18
N PHE A 62 5.50 4.98 12.66
CA PHE A 62 5.78 3.70 13.31
C PHE A 62 7.27 3.53 13.53
N ASP A 63 7.64 3.21 14.77
CA ASP A 63 9.00 2.82 15.15
C ASP A 63 9.19 1.29 15.16
N SER A 64 8.10 0.55 14.97
CA SER A 64 8.01 -0.89 15.07
C SER A 64 7.18 -1.46 13.91
N HIS A 65 7.43 -2.71 13.54
CA HIS A 65 6.66 -3.41 12.51
C HIS A 65 5.20 -3.58 12.95
N ILE A 66 4.26 -3.21 12.08
CA ILE A 66 2.82 -3.41 12.26
C ILE A 66 2.26 -4.31 11.15
N TRP A 67 1.31 -5.15 11.52
CA TRP A 67 0.50 -5.93 10.58
C TRP A 67 -0.94 -6.01 11.06
N PHE A 68 -1.87 -6.15 10.12
CA PHE A 68 -3.28 -6.31 10.41
C PHE A 68 -3.67 -7.79 10.28
N VAL A 69 -4.28 -8.34 11.32
CA VAL A 69 -4.72 -9.74 11.37
C VAL A 69 -6.22 -9.78 11.16
N ASP A 70 -6.67 -10.68 10.28
CA ASP A 70 -8.10 -10.92 9.98
C ASP A 70 -8.88 -9.66 9.56
N ALA A 71 -8.19 -8.65 9.04
CA ALA A 71 -8.78 -7.42 8.50
C ALA A 71 -8.81 -7.48 6.98
N ASN A 72 -9.96 -7.14 6.41
CA ASN A 72 -10.09 -6.85 4.98
C ASN A 72 -9.74 -5.37 4.82
N LEU A 73 -8.60 -5.09 4.22
CA LEU A 73 -8.14 -3.72 4.02
C LEU A 73 -8.06 -3.44 2.53
N ASP A 74 -8.50 -2.24 2.20
CA ASP A 74 -8.22 -1.64 0.92
C ASP A 74 -7.02 -0.70 1.08
N VAL A 75 -6.14 -0.75 0.08
CA VAL A 75 -4.84 -0.09 0.15
C VAL A 75 -4.55 0.64 -1.13
N GLY A 76 -4.20 1.91 -1.03
CA GLY A 76 -3.66 2.71 -2.11
C GLY A 76 -2.16 2.90 -1.92
N VAL A 77 -1.37 2.58 -2.95
CA VAL A 77 0.09 2.81 -2.98
C VAL A 77 0.47 3.60 -4.22
N PRO A 78 1.37 4.59 -4.15
CA PRO A 78 1.88 5.28 -5.33
C PRO A 78 2.54 4.33 -6.32
N ILE A 79 2.35 4.60 -7.61
CA ILE A 79 3.06 3.94 -8.70
C ILE A 79 4.34 4.75 -9.01
N GLY A 80 5.43 4.09 -9.40
CA GLY A 80 6.55 4.73 -10.10
C GLY A 80 7.78 5.10 -9.28
N GLU A 81 7.65 5.78 -8.13
CA GLU A 81 8.80 6.18 -7.30
C GLU A 81 8.62 5.86 -5.80
N PRO A 82 9.70 5.51 -5.07
CA PRO A 82 9.74 5.55 -3.61
C PRO A 82 9.54 7.00 -3.17
N GLY A 83 8.60 7.29 -2.27
CA GLY A 83 8.43 8.70 -1.88
C GLY A 83 7.08 9.07 -1.30
N ASP A 84 6.04 8.40 -1.75
CA ASP A 84 4.69 8.92 -1.53
C ASP A 84 3.98 8.25 -0.35
N THR A 85 2.67 8.44 -0.26
CA THR A 85 1.86 8.03 0.88
C THR A 85 1.19 6.67 0.64
N LEU A 86 1.27 5.76 1.62
CA LEU A 86 0.37 4.62 1.73
C LEU A 86 -0.96 5.11 2.31
N TRP A 87 -2.08 4.78 1.66
CA TRP A 87 -3.42 4.96 2.22
C TRP A 87 -4.01 3.59 2.55
N VAL A 88 -4.52 3.43 3.77
CA VAL A 88 -5.17 2.20 4.23
C VAL A 88 -6.57 2.55 4.75
N TRP A 89 -7.60 1.86 4.26
CA TRP A 89 -8.98 2.01 4.73
C TRP A 89 -9.71 0.65 4.80
N PRO A 90 -10.75 0.53 5.64
CA PRO A 90 -11.58 -0.67 5.75
C PRO A 90 -12.62 -0.79 4.62
#